data_AF-A0A0U4E8W9-F1
#
_entry.id   AF-A0A0U4E8W9-F1
#
_cell.length_a   1.000
_cell.length_b   1.000
_cell.length_c   1.000
_cell.angle_alpha   90.00
_cell.angle_beta   90.00
_cell.angle_gamma   90.00
#
_symmetry.space_group_name_H-M   'P 1'
#
loop_
_entity.id
_entity.type
_entity.pdbx_description
1 polymer ?
#
loop_
_entity_poly.entity_id
_entity_poly.type
_entity_poly.pdbx_seq_one_letter_code
_entity_poly.pdbx_strand_id
1 'polypeptide(L)' 'MRNEECVMKWIKETFDDLSEVTIEDYDRLPCGKKITDCTNDYVIVYYDNTKDRVNFLFKEK' A
#
# COMPACT_ATOMS: atom_id res chain seq x y z
N MET A 1 15.56 0.21 1.07
CA MET A 1 15.31 -0.56 2.31
C MET A 1 14.44 0.21 3.31
N ARG A 2 14.78 1.43 3.78
CA ARG A 2 13.93 2.17 4.74
C ARG A 2 12.51 2.49 4.25
N ASN A 3 12.35 2.93 3.00
CA ASN A 3 11.04 3.39 2.50
C ASN A 3 10.03 2.24 2.31
N GLU A 4 10.52 1.06 1.91
CA GLU A 4 9.68 -0.14 1.79
C GLU A 4 9.26 -0.66 3.17
N GLU A 5 10.15 -0.61 4.16
CA GLU A 5 9.80 -0.90 5.55
C GLU A 5 8.73 0.05 6.09
N CYS A 6 8.81 1.35 5.76
CA CYS A 6 7.77 2.32 6.11
C CYS A 6 6.41 1.97 5.50
N VAL A 7 6.37 1.60 4.21
CA VAL A 7 5.13 1.19 3.53
C VAL A 7 4.56 -0.08 4.18
N MET A 8 5.37 -1.12 4.34
CA MET A 8 4.92 -2.38 4.94
C MET A 8 4.50 -2.23 6.40
N LYS A 9 5.15 -1.34 7.17
CA LYS A 9 4.75 -1.00 8.53
C LYS A 9 3.38 -0.33 8.54
N TRP A 10 3.17 0.68 7.70
CA TRP A 10 1.90 1.38 7.60
C TRP A 10 0.75 0.42 7.24
N ILE A 11 0.99 -0.51 6.30
CA ILE A 11 0.01 -1.54 5.91
C ILE A 11 -0.35 -2.41 7.12
N LYS A 12 0.63 -2.93 7.85
CA LYS A 12 0.40 -3.77 9.05
C LYS A 12 -0.33 -3.04 10.17
N GLU A 13 -0.16 -1.72 10.28
CA GLU A 13 -0.82 -0.90 11.30
C GLU A 13 -2.23 -0.43 10.89
N THR A 14 -2.55 -0.45 9.58
CA THR A 14 -3.82 0.05 9.04
C THR A 14 -4.85 -1.06 8.82
N PHE A 15 -4.40 -2.26 8.45
CA PHE A 15 -5.28 -3.40 8.18
C PHE A 15 -5.23 -4.36 9.36
N ASP A 16 -6.38 -4.53 10.02
CA ASP A 16 -6.50 -5.40 11.20
C ASP A 16 -6.26 -6.89 10.88
N ASP A 17 -6.65 -7.32 9.67
CA ASP A 17 -6.42 -8.68 9.17
C ASP A 17 -5.82 -8.68 7.76
N LEU A 18 -4.54 -9.04 7.67
CA LEU A 18 -3.84 -9.16 6.38
C LEU A 18 -4.16 -10.45 5.62
N SER A 19 -4.86 -11.41 6.23
CA SER A 19 -5.24 -12.66 5.57
C SER A 19 -6.43 -12.49 4.62
N GLU A 20 -7.22 -11.43 4.79
CA GLU A 20 -8.36 -11.10 3.94
C GLU A 20 -7.99 -10.22 2.72
N VAL A 21 -6.74 -9.82 2.61
CA VAL A 21 -6.24 -8.99 1.52
C VAL A 21 -5.10 -9.66 0.78
N THR A 22 -4.98 -9.35 -0.50
CA THR A 22 -3.80 -9.69 -1.31
C THR A 22 -2.91 -8.46 -1.42
N ILE A 23 -1.61 -8.64 -1.22
CA ILE A 23 -0.62 -7.57 -1.34
C ILE A 23 0.30 -7.92 -2.51
N GLU A 24 0.32 -7.07 -3.52
CA GLU A 24 1.12 -7.21 -4.72
C GLU A 24 2.05 -6.00 -4.90
N ASP A 25 3.19 -6.19 -5.55
CA ASP A 25 4.06 -5.08 -5.91
C ASP A 25 3.40 -4.18 -6.96
N TYR A 26 3.55 -2.87 -6.77
CA TYR A 26 3.04 -1.86 -7.69
C TYR A 26 4.18 -0.95 -8.16
N ASP A 27 4.92 -1.44 -9.15
CA ASP A 27 6.18 -0.86 -9.64
C ASP A 27 6.06 0.55 -10.26
N ARG A 28 4.83 1.03 -10.48
CA ARG A 28 4.59 2.38 -11.02
C ARG A 28 4.82 3.48 -9.97
N LEU A 29 4.88 3.13 -8.68
CA LEU A 29 5.13 4.08 -7.60
C LEU A 29 6.29 3.61 -6.70
N PRO A 30 7.04 4.53 -6.09
CA PRO A 30 8.16 4.17 -5.22
C PRO A 30 7.71 3.32 -4.03
N CYS A 31 8.26 2.09 -3.94
CA CYS A 31 7.86 1.11 -2.93
C CYS A 31 6.35 0.83 -2.91
N GLY A 32 5.68 0.97 -4.06
CA GLY A 32 4.25 0.80 -4.18
C GLY A 32 3.82 -0.64 -3.89
N LYS A 33 2.75 -0.78 -3.12
CA LYS A 33 2.03 -2.03 -2.90
C LYS A 33 0.56 -1.81 -3.27
N LYS A 34 0.00 -2.71 -4.06
CA LYS A 34 -1.44 -2.77 -4.32
C LYS A 34 -2.06 -3.76 -3.36
N ILE A 35 -3.07 -3.32 -2.63
CA ILE A 35 -3.76 -4.11 -1.61
C ILE A 35 -5.19 -4.29 -2.10
N THR A 36 -5.55 -5.53 -2.43
CA THR A 36 -6.88 -5.87 -2.98
C THR A 36 -7.64 -6.72 -1.97
N ASP A 37 -8.88 -6.36 -1.69
CA ASP A 37 -9.76 -7.09 -0.76
C ASP A 37 -10.57 -8.20 -1.47
N CYS A 38 -11.41 -8.91 -0.70
CA CYS A 38 -12.27 -9.98 -1.20
C CYS A 38 -13.37 -9.50 -2.17
N THR A 39 -13.66 -8.19 -2.23
CA THR A 39 -14.64 -7.58 -3.14
C THR A 39 -14.01 -7.14 -4.47
N ASN A 40 -12.70 -7.35 -4.64
CA ASN A 40 -11.90 -6.87 -5.76
C ASN A 40 -11.84 -5.33 -5.83
N ASP A 41 -12.07 -4.67 -4.70
CA ASP A 41 -11.70 -3.28 -4.48
C ASP A 41 -10.24 -3.21 -4.01
N TYR A 42 -9.58 -2.08 -4.26
CA TYR A 42 -8.17 -1.96 -3.92
C TYR A 42 -7.75 -0.54 -3.53
N VAL A 43 -6.68 -0.50 -2.75
CA VAL A 43 -5.92 0.71 -2.45
C VAL A 43 -4.46 0.49 -2.85
N ILE A 44 -3.83 1.53 -3.40
CA ILE A 44 -2.39 1.54 -3.68
C ILE A 44 -1.73 2.35 -2.57
N VAL A 45 -0.78 1.74 -1.87
CA VAL A 45 0.01 2.38 -0.80
C VAL A 45 1.45 2.50 -1.30
N TYR A 46 2.07 3.67 -1.12
CA TYR A 46 3.42 3.93 -1.64
C TYR A 46 4.14 4.96 -0.77
N TYR A 47 5.45 5.08 -0.98
CA TYR A 47 6.23 6.13 -0.34
C TYR A 47 6.31 7.36 -1.25
N ASP A 48 5.73 8.48 -0.80
CA ASP A 48 5.82 9.78 -1.48
C ASP A 48 7.16 10.42 -1.14
N ASN A 49 8.16 10.23 -2.00
CA ASN A 49 9.50 10.81 -1.83
C ASN A 49 9.49 12.36 -1.82
N THR A 50 8.47 13.00 -2.42
CA THR A 50 8.38 14.46 -2.46
C THR A 50 7.89 15.01 -1.12
N LYS A 51 7.01 14.28 -0.43
CA LYS A 51 6.47 14.66 0.89
C LYS A 51 7.13 13.92 2.06
N ASP A 52 8.12 13.07 1.77
CA ASP A 52 8.85 12.24 2.73
C ASP A 52 7.94 11.43 3.66
N ARG A 53 6.88 10.81 3.12
CA ARG A 53 5.87 10.07 3.90
C ARG A 53 5.16 8.99 3.11
N VAL A 54 4.53 8.04 3.82
CA VAL A 54 3.61 7.08 3.20
C VAL A 54 2.34 7.79 2.76
N ASN A 55 1.85 7.46 1.56
CA ASN A 55 0.61 7.99 0.99
C ASN A 55 -0.16 6.86 0.29
N PHE A 56 -1.44 7.10 0.02
CA PHE A 56 -2.31 6.08 -0.58
C PHE A 56 -3.26 6.67 -1.63
N LEU A 57 -3.71 5.81 -2.56
CA LEU A 57 -4.69 6.12 -3.60
C LEU A 57 -5.74 5.01 -3.61
N PHE A 58 -7.00 5.38 -3.46
CA PHE A 58 -8.10 4.44 -3.66
C PHE A 58 -8.31 4.19 -5.15
N LYS A 59 -8.85 3.02 -5.49
CA LYS A 59 -9.38 2.74 -6.82
C LYS A 59 -10.32 3.86 -7.24
N GLU A 60 -10.01 4.51 -8.37
CA GLU A 60 -10.94 5.47 -8.98
C GLU A 60 -12.17 4.70 -9.46
N LYS A 61 -13.36 5.26 -9.19
CA LYS A 61 -14.65 4.69 -9.61
C LYS A 61 -14.88 4.86 -11.10
#